data_AF-A0A7R9WT10-F1
#
_entry.id   AF-A0A7R9WT10-F1
#
_cell.length_a   1.000
_cell.length_b   1.000
_cell.length_c   1.000
_cell.angle_alpha   90.00
_cell.angle_beta   90.00
_cell.angle_gamma   90.00
#
_symmetry.space_group_name_H-M   'P 1'
#
loop_
_entity.id
_entity.type
_entity.pdbx_description
1 polymer ?
#
loop_
_entity_poly.entity_id
_entity_poly.type
_entity_poly.pdbx_seq_one_letter_code
_entity_poly.pdbx_strand_id
1 'polypeptide(L)'
;DSQGDISGIDSVTESLRRICIWKEYGKDGVGTPWWDYVEEFVDHCYETLFNDDHCVNSALQKANIDKSLIDACMQHSGGLQDDKVNALIETELNEMENKGIVATPTLKVNNRPFQGQLTTNGVFAAICGSFGRGTEPSVCTHCHGEADVLDCLSPSTKQKKKSKPSTRGKSSSGIIAHTQPDAQWDTQPKTVSMFTMLLCMVGMFTLLSVALAVYKKYHRQQMTAQVRDIMSEYVVLEDRGDVPHGGVH
;
A
#
# COMPACT_ATOMS: atom_id res chain seq x y z
N ASP A 1 6.27 -26.77 11.70
CA ASP A 1 6.03 -25.38 12.12
C ASP A 1 6.96 -24.44 11.37
N SER A 2 6.45 -23.80 10.33
CA SER A 2 7.14 -22.73 9.61
C SER A 2 6.07 -21.86 8.94
N GLN A 3 5.37 -21.07 9.76
CA GLN A 3 4.96 -19.75 9.30
C GLN A 3 6.29 -19.01 9.10
N GLY A 4 6.75 -18.97 7.86
CA GLY A 4 8.05 -18.40 7.50
C GLY A 4 7.99 -16.90 7.68
N ASP A 5 8.39 -16.41 8.84
CA ASP A 5 8.62 -14.97 9.03
C ASP A 5 9.71 -14.53 8.06
N ILE A 6 9.35 -13.63 7.14
CA ILE A 6 10.30 -13.00 6.22
C ILE A 6 11.26 -12.17 7.06
N SER A 7 12.55 -12.51 7.04
CA SER A 7 13.54 -11.76 7.79
C SER A 7 13.92 -10.45 7.11
N GLY A 8 14.56 -9.55 7.86
CA GLY A 8 15.11 -8.32 7.29
C GLY A 8 16.12 -8.58 6.18
N ILE A 9 16.98 -9.59 6.34
CA ILE A 9 17.96 -9.95 5.32
C ILE A 9 17.29 -10.51 4.06
N ASP A 10 16.18 -11.25 4.19
CA ASP A 10 15.41 -11.73 3.03
C ASP A 10 14.85 -10.55 2.24
N SER A 11 14.25 -9.57 2.94
CA SER A 11 13.69 -8.36 2.32
C SER A 11 14.75 -7.53 1.59
N VAL A 12 15.94 -7.39 2.19
CA VAL A 12 17.09 -6.70 1.58
C VAL A 12 17.62 -7.48 0.38
N THR A 13 17.69 -8.81 0.48
CA THR A 13 18.12 -9.70 -0.61
C THR A 13 17.21 -9.56 -1.83
N GLU A 14 15.89 -9.61 -1.65
CA GLU A 14 14.92 -9.46 -2.73
C GLU A 14 14.92 -8.04 -3.31
N SER A 15 15.07 -7.01 -2.46
CA SER A 15 15.21 -5.62 -2.93
C SER A 15 16.45 -5.45 -3.82
N LEU A 16 17.61 -5.94 -3.38
CA LEU A 16 18.84 -5.88 -4.16
C LEU A 16 18.72 -6.64 -5.49
N ARG A 17 18.08 -7.81 -5.48
CA ARG A 17 17.81 -8.60 -6.68
C ARG A 17 16.98 -7.81 -7.68
N ARG A 18 15.87 -7.20 -7.25
CA ARG A 18 15.01 -6.35 -8.09
C ARG A 18 15.75 -5.13 -8.65
N ILE A 19 16.62 -4.50 -7.86
CA ILE A 19 17.48 -3.40 -8.32
C ILE A 19 18.41 -3.88 -9.44
N CYS A 20 19.06 -5.03 -9.26
CA CYS A 20 19.93 -5.63 -10.28
C CYS A 20 19.18 -6.02 -11.55
N ILE A 21 17.98 -6.59 -11.43
CA ILE A 21 17.14 -6.91 -12.60
C ILE A 21 16.79 -5.61 -13.35
N TRP A 22 16.38 -4.56 -12.64
CA TRP A 22 16.06 -3.27 -13.28
C TRP A 22 17.28 -2.66 -13.96
N LYS A 23 18.45 -2.72 -13.31
CA LYS A 23 19.71 -2.22 -13.88
C LYS A 23 20.05 -2.90 -15.21
N GLU A 24 19.81 -4.20 -15.34
CA GLU A 24 20.16 -4.94 -16.54
C GLU A 24 19.08 -4.94 -17.63
N TYR A 25 17.81 -5.02 -17.22
CA TYR A 25 16.66 -5.23 -18.11
C TYR A 25 15.72 -4.02 -18.22
N GLY A 26 15.89 -2.96 -17.42
CA GLY A 26 15.07 -1.74 -17.41
C GLY A 26 15.62 -0.57 -18.26
N LYS A 27 16.63 -0.82 -19.09
CA LYS A 27 17.34 0.23 -19.87
C LYS A 27 16.46 0.92 -20.92
N ASP A 28 15.38 0.28 -21.33
CA ASP A 28 14.37 0.84 -22.24
C ASP A 28 13.36 1.77 -21.54
N GLY A 29 13.43 1.88 -20.21
CA GLY A 29 12.49 2.63 -19.38
C GLY A 29 11.16 1.93 -19.12
N VAL A 30 10.97 0.71 -19.65
CA VAL A 30 9.76 -0.10 -19.45
C VAL A 30 10.06 -1.29 -18.54
N GLY A 31 11.14 -2.02 -18.82
CA GLY A 31 11.61 -3.13 -18.00
C GLY A 31 10.66 -4.32 -17.98
N THR A 32 10.11 -4.73 -19.14
CA THR A 32 9.16 -5.86 -19.22
C THR A 32 9.64 -7.11 -18.44
N PRO A 33 10.90 -7.58 -18.56
CA PRO A 33 11.36 -8.73 -17.79
C PRO A 33 11.32 -8.50 -16.27
N TRP A 34 11.52 -7.26 -15.81
CA TRP A 34 11.41 -6.92 -14.39
C TRP A 34 9.98 -7.08 -13.89
N TRP A 35 8.98 -6.63 -14.66
CA TRP A 35 7.57 -6.79 -14.32
C TRP A 35 7.16 -8.26 -14.32
N ASP A 36 7.57 -9.01 -15.35
CA ASP A 36 7.32 -10.45 -15.45
C ASP A 36 7.90 -11.20 -14.23
N TYR A 37 9.12 -10.82 -13.79
CA TYR A 37 9.72 -11.40 -12.59
C TYR A 37 8.94 -11.06 -11.32
N VAL A 38 8.52 -9.80 -11.15
CA VAL A 38 7.78 -9.39 -9.96
C VAL A 38 6.42 -10.08 -9.89
N GLU A 39 5.72 -10.22 -11.02
CA GLU A 39 4.46 -10.98 -11.10
C GLU A 39 4.67 -12.44 -10.72
N GLU A 40 5.62 -13.13 -11.36
CA GLU A 40 5.95 -14.53 -11.07
C GLU A 40 6.40 -14.75 -9.62
N PHE A 41 7.18 -13.84 -9.05
CA PHE A 41 7.62 -13.91 -7.66
C PHE A 41 6.47 -13.69 -6.68
N VAL A 42 5.59 -12.72 -6.94
CA VAL A 42 4.44 -12.44 -6.07
C VAL A 42 3.46 -13.61 -6.06
N ASP A 43 3.19 -14.19 -7.23
CA ASP A 43 2.23 -15.28 -7.37
C ASP A 43 2.71 -16.63 -6.82
N HIS A 44 4.03 -16.84 -6.75
CA HIS A 44 4.59 -18.15 -6.42
C HIS A 44 5.50 -18.17 -5.20
N CYS A 45 6.20 -17.08 -4.89
CA CYS A 45 7.24 -17.07 -3.86
C CYS A 45 6.84 -16.29 -2.62
N TYR A 46 6.10 -15.18 -2.77
CA TYR A 46 5.96 -14.18 -1.71
C TYR A 46 5.43 -14.70 -0.35
N GLU A 47 4.44 -15.59 -0.34
CA GLU A 47 3.77 -15.97 0.91
C GLU A 47 4.58 -16.92 1.79
N THR A 48 5.23 -17.93 1.19
CA THR A 48 5.85 -19.04 1.95
C THR A 48 7.24 -19.44 1.48
N LEU A 49 7.62 -19.01 0.28
CA LEU A 49 8.85 -19.42 -0.41
C LEU A 49 9.70 -18.18 -0.73
N PHE A 50 9.61 -17.14 0.09
CA PHE A 50 10.12 -15.79 -0.22
C PHE A 50 11.62 -15.79 -0.51
N ASN A 51 12.38 -16.63 0.19
CA ASN A 51 13.83 -16.81 0.02
C ASN A 51 14.20 -18.21 -0.51
N ASP A 52 13.23 -18.96 -1.02
CA ASP A 52 13.49 -20.28 -1.61
C ASP A 52 14.19 -20.13 -2.96
N ASP A 53 15.41 -20.65 -3.05
CA ASP A 53 16.23 -20.55 -4.26
C ASP A 53 15.53 -21.17 -5.48
N HIS A 54 14.81 -22.28 -5.31
CA HIS A 54 14.12 -22.92 -6.43
C HIS A 54 12.98 -22.04 -6.96
N CYS A 55 12.19 -21.45 -6.07
CA CYS A 55 11.11 -20.53 -6.43
C CYS A 55 11.65 -19.29 -7.16
N VAL A 56 12.67 -18.65 -6.59
CA VAL A 56 13.31 -17.48 -7.20
C VAL A 56 13.89 -17.81 -8.57
N ASN A 57 14.58 -18.95 -8.70
CA ASN A 57 15.16 -19.37 -9.97
C ASN A 57 14.08 -19.65 -11.03
N SER A 58 12.97 -20.25 -10.63
CA SER A 58 11.82 -20.45 -11.51
C SER A 58 11.23 -19.11 -11.98
N ALA A 59 11.10 -18.12 -11.09
CA ALA A 59 10.60 -16.80 -11.46
C ALA A 59 11.53 -16.08 -12.45
N LEU A 60 12.85 -16.12 -12.20
CA LEU A 60 13.86 -15.59 -13.13
C LEU A 60 13.79 -16.26 -14.51
N GLN A 61 13.67 -17.59 -14.53
CA GLN A 61 13.60 -18.35 -15.79
C GLN A 61 12.36 -18.00 -16.60
N LYS A 62 11.19 -17.92 -15.97
CA LYS A 62 9.93 -17.56 -16.64
C LYS A 62 9.95 -16.14 -17.19
N ALA A 63 10.60 -15.22 -16.47
CA ALA A 63 10.83 -13.84 -16.90
C ALA A 63 11.99 -13.70 -17.92
N ASN A 64 12.62 -14.80 -18.35
CA ASN A 64 13.76 -14.82 -19.28
C ASN A 64 14.96 -13.95 -18.80
N ILE A 65 15.24 -13.99 -17.49
CA ILE A 65 16.35 -13.28 -16.85
C ILE A 65 17.51 -14.24 -16.61
N ASP A 66 18.73 -13.82 -16.95
CA ASP A 66 19.95 -14.55 -16.68
C ASP A 66 20.35 -14.39 -15.22
N LYS A 67 20.15 -15.46 -14.43
CA LYS A 67 20.52 -15.49 -13.01
C LYS A 67 21.99 -15.13 -12.79
N SER A 68 22.90 -15.59 -13.64
CA SER A 68 24.34 -15.38 -13.43
C SER A 68 24.71 -13.90 -13.52
N LEU A 69 24.04 -13.16 -14.41
CA LEU A 69 24.19 -11.72 -14.54
C LEU A 69 23.69 -10.99 -13.29
N ILE A 70 22.55 -11.44 -12.74
CA ILE A 70 21.97 -10.86 -11.53
C ILE A 70 22.83 -11.15 -10.30
N ASP A 71 23.26 -12.40 -10.12
CA ASP A 71 24.16 -12.79 -9.02
C ASP A 71 25.47 -11.99 -9.05
N ALA A 72 26.05 -11.81 -10.25
CA ALA A 72 27.25 -11.00 -10.43
C ALA A 72 26.99 -9.52 -10.08
N CYS A 73 25.85 -8.95 -10.48
CA CYS A 73 25.45 -7.60 -10.10
C CYS A 73 25.34 -7.43 -8.58
N MET A 74 24.67 -8.38 -7.90
CA MET A 74 24.48 -8.36 -6.46
C MET A 74 25.84 -8.45 -5.72
N GLN A 75 26.74 -9.30 -6.20
CA GLN A 75 28.07 -9.44 -5.63
C GLN A 75 28.94 -8.19 -5.85
N HIS A 76 28.94 -7.63 -7.08
CA HIS A 76 29.73 -6.44 -7.41
C HIS A 76 29.27 -5.19 -6.68
N SER A 77 27.99 -5.12 -6.27
CA SER A 77 27.50 -4.00 -5.48
C SER A 77 27.90 -4.05 -4.00
N GLY A 78 28.52 -5.15 -3.56
CA GLY A 78 28.91 -5.36 -2.16
C GLY A 78 28.36 -6.66 -1.57
N GLY A 79 27.47 -7.37 -2.25
CA GLY A 79 26.88 -8.61 -1.72
C GLY A 79 26.07 -8.38 -0.45
N LEU A 80 25.91 -9.44 0.35
CA LEU A 80 24.96 -9.52 1.47
C LEU A 80 25.56 -10.04 2.79
N GLN A 81 26.85 -10.41 2.82
CA GLN A 81 27.44 -11.18 3.93
C GLN A 81 28.31 -10.35 4.89
N ASP A 82 28.92 -9.28 4.40
CA ASP A 82 29.86 -8.47 5.19
C ASP A 82 29.18 -7.17 5.67
N ASP A 83 29.65 -6.62 6.79
CA ASP A 83 29.29 -5.29 7.28
C ASP A 83 29.99 -4.20 6.44
N LYS A 84 29.56 -4.08 5.18
CA LYS A 84 30.05 -3.09 4.24
C LYS A 84 28.89 -2.49 3.45
N VAL A 85 29.08 -1.27 2.99
CA VAL A 85 28.08 -0.55 2.20
C VAL A 85 27.82 -1.31 0.90
N ASN A 86 26.54 -1.58 0.61
CA ASN A 86 26.11 -2.04 -0.70
C ASN A 86 25.81 -0.82 -1.58
N ALA A 87 26.65 -0.58 -2.60
CA ALA A 87 26.61 0.63 -3.41
C ALA A 87 25.28 0.85 -4.14
N LEU A 88 24.60 -0.23 -4.53
CA LEU A 88 23.30 -0.12 -5.21
C LEU A 88 22.18 0.26 -4.25
N ILE A 89 22.13 -0.37 -3.08
CA ILE A 89 21.14 -0.03 -2.04
C ILE A 89 21.34 1.42 -1.58
N GLU A 90 22.59 1.81 -1.33
CA GLU A 90 22.94 3.18 -0.96
C GLU A 90 22.50 4.19 -2.03
N THR A 91 22.69 3.85 -3.31
CA THR A 91 22.21 4.69 -4.42
C THR A 91 20.69 4.83 -4.39
N GLU A 92 19.93 3.74 -4.20
CA GLU A 92 18.46 3.80 -4.13
C GLU A 92 17.95 4.59 -2.92
N LEU A 93 18.58 4.46 -1.75
CA LEU A 93 18.22 5.24 -0.56
C LEU A 93 18.44 6.75 -0.78
N ASN A 94 19.58 7.12 -1.37
CA ASN A 94 19.85 8.50 -1.75
C ASN A 94 18.86 9.00 -2.82
N GLU A 95 18.47 8.16 -3.78
CA GLU A 95 17.44 8.50 -4.78
C GLU A 95 16.06 8.69 -4.15
N MET A 96 15.70 7.90 -3.13
CA MET A 96 14.48 8.10 -2.35
C MET A 96 14.48 9.47 -1.67
N GLU A 97 15.58 9.84 -1.01
CA GLU A 97 15.74 11.15 -0.36
C GLU A 97 15.69 12.30 -1.38
N ASN A 98 16.45 12.20 -2.47
CA ASN A 98 16.50 13.21 -3.53
C ASN A 98 15.14 13.41 -4.21
N LYS A 99 14.33 12.35 -4.30
CA LYS A 99 12.96 12.41 -4.80
C LYS A 99 11.96 12.80 -3.72
N GLY A 100 12.36 13.03 -2.46
CA GLY A 100 11.45 13.38 -1.37
C GLY A 100 10.45 12.28 -1.04
N ILE A 101 10.86 11.01 -1.15
CA ILE A 101 10.07 9.83 -0.80
C ILE A 101 10.33 9.51 0.68
N VAL A 102 9.37 9.86 1.54
CA VAL A 102 9.47 9.65 3.00
C VAL A 102 8.73 8.40 3.49
N ALA A 103 7.91 7.80 2.63
CA ALA A 103 7.13 6.60 2.93
C ALA A 103 6.88 5.78 1.66
N THR A 104 6.78 4.47 1.81
CA THR A 104 6.44 3.53 0.75
C THR A 104 5.05 2.90 1.02
N PRO A 105 4.30 2.51 -0.02
CA PRO A 105 4.53 2.80 -1.44
C PRO A 105 4.24 4.28 -1.78
N THR A 106 5.07 4.88 -2.64
CA THR A 106 4.83 6.20 -3.23
C THR A 106 4.76 6.06 -4.75
N LEU A 107 3.68 6.57 -5.35
CA LEU A 107 3.56 6.72 -6.80
C LEU A 107 3.71 8.19 -7.17
N LYS A 108 4.50 8.47 -8.20
CA LYS A 108 4.60 9.79 -8.83
C LYS A 108 4.31 9.70 -10.32
N VAL A 109 3.54 10.63 -10.84
CA VAL A 109 3.30 10.80 -12.29
C VAL A 109 3.90 12.15 -12.70
N ASN A 110 4.85 12.16 -13.64
CA ASN A 110 5.59 13.36 -14.05
C ASN A 110 6.15 14.17 -12.86
N ASN A 111 6.81 13.46 -11.94
CA ASN A 111 7.40 13.98 -10.69
C ASN A 111 6.40 14.60 -9.69
N ARG A 112 5.09 14.44 -9.90
CA ARG A 112 4.06 14.88 -8.95
C ARG A 112 3.57 13.68 -8.12
N PRO A 113 3.53 13.78 -6.78
CA PRO A 113 2.95 12.74 -5.94
C PRO A 113 1.50 12.47 -6.30
N PHE A 114 1.17 11.20 -6.49
CA PHE A 114 -0.21 10.75 -6.64
C PHE A 114 -0.89 10.76 -5.27
N GLN A 115 -2.07 11.38 -5.17
CA GLN A 115 -2.81 11.57 -3.90
C GLN A 115 -4.09 10.73 -3.81
N GLY A 116 -4.31 9.81 -4.76
CA GLY A 116 -5.47 8.91 -4.77
C GLY A 116 -5.18 7.56 -4.14
N GLN A 117 -6.19 6.69 -4.13
CA GLN A 117 -5.99 5.28 -3.80
C GLN A 117 -5.21 4.59 -4.93
N LEU A 118 -4.23 3.75 -4.58
CA LEU A 118 -3.43 2.94 -5.51
C LEU A 118 -4.25 1.78 -6.08
N THR A 119 -5.31 2.11 -6.80
CA THR A 119 -6.16 1.19 -7.57
C THR A 119 -5.78 1.27 -9.03
N THR A 120 -5.98 0.21 -9.81
CA THR A 120 -5.72 0.22 -11.25
C THR A 120 -6.41 1.41 -11.93
N ASN A 121 -7.69 1.65 -11.62
CA ASN A 121 -8.46 2.75 -12.22
C ASN A 121 -7.88 4.11 -11.83
N GLY A 122 -7.47 4.30 -10.57
CA GLY A 122 -6.87 5.54 -10.08
C GLY A 122 -5.52 5.84 -10.73
N VAL A 123 -4.66 4.83 -10.83
CA VAL A 123 -3.34 4.95 -11.48
C VAL A 123 -3.49 5.21 -12.98
N PHE A 124 -4.36 4.46 -13.66
CA PHE A 124 -4.63 4.64 -15.08
C PHE A 124 -5.16 6.04 -15.40
N ALA A 125 -6.14 6.53 -14.62
CA ALA A 125 -6.68 7.88 -14.77
C ALA A 125 -5.59 8.96 -14.54
N ALA A 126 -4.70 8.77 -13.57
CA ALA A 126 -3.61 9.71 -13.32
C ALA A 126 -2.60 9.75 -14.48
N ILE A 127 -2.24 8.58 -15.04
CA ILE A 127 -1.35 8.49 -16.20
C ILE A 127 -1.99 9.15 -17.41
N CYS A 128 -3.24 8.80 -17.75
CA CYS A 128 -3.95 9.37 -18.89
C CYS A 128 -4.19 10.88 -18.75
N GLY A 129 -4.51 11.36 -17.54
CA GLY A 129 -4.67 12.78 -17.25
C GLY A 129 -3.36 13.59 -17.27
N SER A 130 -2.21 12.91 -17.34
CA SER A 130 -0.90 13.58 -17.41
C SER A 130 -0.50 14.00 -18.83
N PHE A 131 -1.20 13.48 -19.84
CA PHE A 131 -1.02 13.89 -21.24
C PHE A 131 -1.70 15.24 -21.50
N GLY A 132 -1.13 16.02 -22.41
CA GLY A 132 -1.80 17.21 -22.94
C GLY A 132 -3.03 16.81 -23.75
N ARG A 133 -4.02 17.70 -23.84
CA ARG A 133 -5.26 17.44 -24.61
C ARG A 133 -4.95 17.02 -26.04
N GLY A 134 -5.48 15.87 -26.46
CA GLY A 134 -5.31 15.32 -27.81
C GLY A 134 -3.94 14.66 -28.04
N THR A 135 -3.11 14.53 -27.01
CA THR A 135 -1.83 13.79 -27.07
C THR A 135 -1.88 12.47 -26.31
N GLU A 136 -3.01 12.21 -25.64
CA GLU A 136 -3.24 10.95 -24.95
C GLU A 136 -3.30 9.77 -25.93
N PRO A 137 -2.73 8.61 -25.57
CA PRO A 137 -2.90 7.37 -26.33
C PRO A 137 -4.37 6.97 -26.48
N SER A 138 -4.72 6.27 -27.55
CA SER A 138 -6.10 5.84 -27.81
C SER A 138 -6.70 5.01 -26.67
N VAL A 139 -5.88 4.25 -25.95
CA VAL A 139 -6.32 3.47 -24.78
C VAL A 139 -6.90 4.36 -23.67
N CYS A 140 -6.40 5.59 -23.50
CA CYS A 140 -6.90 6.56 -22.54
C CYS A 140 -8.30 7.09 -22.88
N THR A 141 -8.73 6.99 -24.14
CA THR A 141 -10.11 7.32 -24.52
C THR A 141 -11.00 6.09 -24.56
N HIS A 142 -10.43 4.93 -24.90
CA HIS A 142 -11.16 3.67 -25.02
C HIS A 142 -11.53 3.05 -23.66
N CYS A 143 -10.58 3.03 -22.71
CA CYS A 143 -10.73 2.32 -21.43
C CYS A 143 -11.06 3.25 -20.25
N HIS A 144 -11.14 4.56 -20.48
CA HIS A 144 -11.36 5.50 -19.40
C HIS A 144 -12.81 5.47 -18.91
N GLY A 145 -12.99 5.19 -17.62
CA GLY A 145 -14.30 5.07 -16.98
C GLY A 145 -14.90 3.67 -17.01
N GLU A 146 -14.19 2.68 -17.57
CA GLU A 146 -14.56 1.27 -17.46
C GLU A 146 -14.52 0.81 -16.00
N ALA A 147 -15.43 -0.10 -15.64
CA ALA A 147 -15.47 -0.66 -14.29
C ALA A 147 -14.19 -1.46 -13.98
N ASP A 148 -13.70 -2.21 -14.97
CA ASP A 148 -12.45 -2.95 -14.92
C ASP A 148 -11.52 -2.52 -16.06
N VAL A 149 -10.58 -1.64 -15.75
CA VAL A 149 -9.60 -1.17 -16.72
C VAL A 149 -8.64 -2.28 -17.13
N LEU A 150 -8.32 -3.26 -16.28
CA LEU A 150 -7.40 -4.35 -16.64
C LEU A 150 -7.99 -5.24 -17.72
N ASP A 151 -9.29 -5.55 -17.65
CA ASP A 151 -9.98 -6.30 -18.70
C ASP A 151 -9.95 -5.55 -20.04
N CYS A 152 -10.15 -4.22 -20.02
CA CYS A 152 -10.05 -3.40 -21.22
C CYS A 152 -8.63 -3.34 -21.81
N LEU A 153 -7.60 -3.33 -20.96
CA LEU A 153 -6.19 -3.34 -21.36
C LEU A 153 -5.72 -4.72 -21.86
N SER A 154 -6.48 -5.77 -21.58
CA SER A 154 -6.08 -7.14 -21.91
C SER A 154 -5.94 -7.34 -23.42
N PRO A 155 -4.87 -8.01 -23.90
CA PRO A 155 -4.74 -8.38 -25.30
C PRO A 155 -5.99 -9.13 -25.78
N SER A 156 -6.48 -8.79 -26.96
CA SER A 156 -7.73 -9.28 -27.56
C SER A 156 -7.81 -10.81 -27.77
N THR A 157 -6.75 -11.57 -27.43
CA THR A 157 -6.79 -13.05 -27.39
C THR A 157 -7.68 -13.61 -26.27
N LYS A 158 -8.07 -12.81 -25.27
CA LYS A 158 -9.03 -13.22 -24.21
C LYS A 158 -10.43 -12.60 -24.35
N GLN A 159 -10.70 -11.79 -25.39
CA GLN A 159 -12.07 -11.32 -25.67
C GLN A 159 -12.91 -12.44 -26.30
N LYS A 160 -13.40 -13.37 -25.47
CA LYS A 160 -14.59 -14.15 -25.82
C LYS A 160 -15.75 -13.17 -25.96
N LYS A 161 -16.06 -12.83 -27.21
CA LYS A 161 -17.25 -12.12 -27.69
C LYS A 161 -18.43 -12.25 -26.72
N LYS A 162 -18.76 -11.19 -26.01
CA LYS A 162 -20.15 -10.85 -25.68
C LYS A 162 -20.56 -9.60 -26.46
N SER A 163 -20.39 -9.64 -27.78
CA SER A 163 -21.04 -8.68 -28.67
C SER A 163 -22.53 -8.99 -28.72
N LYS A 164 -23.35 -8.25 -27.96
CA LYS A 164 -24.79 -8.17 -28.24
C LYS A 164 -24.96 -7.08 -29.30
N PRO A 165 -25.56 -7.35 -30.48
CA PRO A 165 -25.72 -6.36 -31.52
C PRO A 165 -26.85 -5.41 -31.14
N SER A 166 -26.57 -4.10 -31.05
CA SER A 166 -27.62 -3.07 -30.98
C SER A 166 -27.86 -2.52 -32.38
N THR A 167 -28.91 -3.02 -33.03
CA THR A 167 -29.41 -2.53 -34.32
C THR A 167 -30.16 -1.22 -34.15
N ARG A 168 -29.77 -0.26 -34.98
CA ARG A 168 -30.46 1.00 -35.27
C ARG A 168 -31.82 0.75 -35.94
N GLY A 169 -32.91 1.32 -35.41
CA GLY A 169 -34.24 1.31 -36.03
C GLY A 169 -35.13 2.45 -35.49
N LYS A 170 -35.74 3.21 -36.41
CA LYS A 170 -36.58 4.40 -36.20
C LYS A 170 -38.03 4.07 -35.79
N SER A 171 -38.61 4.94 -34.97
CA SER A 171 -40.00 5.48 -34.96
C SER A 171 -41.20 4.57 -35.25
N SER A 172 -42.08 4.35 -34.27
CA SER A 172 -43.47 4.90 -34.22
C SER A 172 -44.38 4.14 -33.23
N SER A 173 -45.31 4.92 -32.66
CA SER A 173 -46.42 4.72 -31.71
C SER A 173 -47.06 3.33 -31.46
N GLY A 174 -47.42 3.07 -30.20
CA GLY A 174 -48.48 2.11 -29.81
C GLY A 174 -48.41 1.58 -28.37
N ILE A 175 -49.34 2.01 -27.51
CA ILE A 175 -49.59 1.61 -26.10
C ILE A 175 -50.19 0.17 -26.09
N ILE A 176 -49.84 -0.79 -25.20
CA ILE A 176 -50.41 -1.07 -23.86
C ILE A 176 -49.52 -2.08 -23.08
N ALA A 177 -49.44 -1.81 -21.78
CA ALA A 177 -48.90 -2.50 -20.60
C ALA A 177 -48.78 -4.03 -20.60
N HIS A 178 -47.74 -4.53 -19.92
CA HIS A 178 -47.89 -5.35 -18.70
C HIS A 178 -46.63 -5.23 -17.82
N THR A 179 -46.90 -5.29 -16.52
CA THR A 179 -46.17 -4.85 -15.33
C THR A 179 -45.04 -5.79 -14.90
N GLN A 180 -43.96 -5.24 -14.32
CA GLN A 180 -43.05 -5.96 -13.42
C GLN A 180 -42.62 -5.01 -12.29
N PRO A 181 -42.60 -5.44 -11.01
CA PRO A 181 -42.56 -4.52 -9.87
C PRO A 181 -41.15 -4.02 -9.59
N ASP A 182 -40.99 -2.70 -9.66
CA ASP A 182 -39.88 -1.94 -9.13
C ASP A 182 -40.11 -1.67 -7.64
N ALA A 183 -39.27 -2.30 -6.81
CA ALA A 183 -39.18 -2.03 -5.39
C ALA A 183 -38.59 -0.64 -5.16
N GLN A 184 -39.46 0.37 -5.20
CA GLN A 184 -39.21 1.73 -4.76
C GLN A 184 -39.15 1.75 -3.22
N TRP A 185 -37.97 2.00 -2.66
CA TRP A 185 -37.85 2.37 -1.26
C TRP A 185 -38.28 3.82 -1.11
N ASP A 186 -39.52 4.05 -0.63
CA ASP A 186 -39.97 5.37 -0.21
C ASP A 186 -39.25 5.76 1.10
N THR A 187 -38.08 6.38 1.00
CA THR A 187 -37.56 7.21 2.10
C THR A 187 -38.25 8.56 2.07
N GLN A 188 -39.44 8.62 2.66
CA GLN A 188 -40.01 9.87 3.14
C GLN A 188 -39.13 10.37 4.30
N PRO A 189 -38.52 11.56 4.23
CA PRO A 189 -37.88 12.15 5.39
C PRO A 189 -38.98 12.58 6.37
N LYS A 190 -39.21 11.77 7.42
CA LYS A 190 -39.99 12.24 8.57
C LYS A 190 -39.25 13.44 9.14
N THR A 191 -39.88 14.61 9.15
CA THR A 191 -39.35 15.79 9.83
C THR A 191 -39.32 15.50 11.33
N VAL A 192 -38.18 15.02 11.82
CA VAL A 192 -37.96 14.72 13.23
C VAL A 192 -37.92 16.06 13.97
N SER A 193 -38.84 16.26 14.92
CA SER A 193 -38.96 17.51 15.67
C SER A 193 -37.61 17.86 16.32
N MET A 194 -37.19 19.13 16.21
CA MET A 194 -35.92 19.62 16.78
C MET A 194 -35.74 19.23 18.25
N PHE A 195 -36.86 19.13 18.98
CA PHE A 195 -36.89 18.68 20.37
C PHE A 195 -36.40 17.24 20.56
N THR A 196 -36.77 16.33 19.65
CA THR A 196 -36.35 14.92 19.72
C THR A 196 -34.88 14.72 19.36
N MET A 197 -34.33 15.50 18.41
CA MET A 197 -32.89 15.50 18.13
C MET A 197 -32.08 16.01 19.32
N LEU A 198 -32.57 17.05 20.00
CA LEU A 198 -31.89 17.63 21.16
C LEU A 198 -31.85 16.65 22.34
N LEU A 199 -32.93 15.90 22.58
CA LEU A 199 -32.96 14.83 23.59
C LEU A 199 -31.98 13.69 23.27
N CYS A 200 -31.89 13.26 22.00
CA CYS A 200 -30.93 12.24 21.58
C CYS A 200 -29.47 12.70 21.75
N MET A 201 -29.18 13.95 21.41
CA MET A 201 -27.83 14.53 21.58
C MET A 201 -27.45 14.59 23.07
N VAL A 202 -28.35 15.08 23.93
CA VAL A 202 -28.10 15.11 25.39
C VAL A 202 -27.92 13.69 25.95
N GLY A 203 -28.70 12.71 25.47
CA GLY A 203 -28.51 11.30 25.82
C GLY A 203 -27.14 10.76 25.41
N MET A 204 -26.68 11.05 24.19
CA MET A 204 -25.36 10.65 23.71
C MET A 204 -24.23 11.29 24.51
N PHE A 205 -24.35 12.59 24.83
CA PHE A 205 -23.34 13.30 25.63
C PHE A 205 -23.28 12.82 27.08
N THR A 206 -24.41 12.46 27.69
CA THR A 206 -24.41 11.89 29.05
C THR A 206 -23.78 10.51 29.09
N LEU A 207 -24.07 9.65 28.09
CA LEU A 207 -23.44 8.33 27.95
C LEU A 207 -21.92 8.43 27.73
N LEU A 208 -21.47 9.32 26.84
CA LEU A 208 -20.05 9.57 26.60
C LEU A 208 -19.33 10.09 27.85
N SER A 209 -19.96 10.99 28.60
CA SER A 209 -19.39 11.55 29.83
C SER A 209 -19.24 10.50 30.92
N VAL A 210 -20.24 9.61 31.08
CA VAL A 210 -20.18 8.48 32.02
C VAL A 210 -19.11 7.47 31.60
N ALA A 211 -19.03 7.13 30.31
CA ALA A 211 -18.01 6.24 29.78
C ALA A 211 -16.59 6.77 30.01
N LEU A 212 -16.36 8.07 29.77
CA LEU A 212 -15.09 8.73 30.06
C LEU A 212 -14.74 8.73 31.54
N ALA A 213 -15.72 8.95 32.42
CA ALA A 213 -15.50 8.90 33.87
C ALA A 213 -15.13 7.48 34.35
N VAL A 214 -15.80 6.45 33.82
CA VAL A 214 -15.48 5.03 34.10
C VAL A 214 -14.10 4.68 33.56
N TYR A 215 -13.79 5.05 32.31
CA TYR A 215 -12.48 4.83 31.69
C TYR A 215 -11.37 5.49 32.51
N LYS A 216 -11.54 6.75 32.90
CA LYS A 216 -10.57 7.49 33.73
C LYS A 216 -10.40 6.86 35.11
N LYS A 217 -11.47 6.35 35.71
CA LYS A 217 -11.43 5.66 37.02
C LYS A 217 -10.70 4.32 36.92
N TYR A 218 -10.99 3.54 35.88
CA TYR A 218 -10.33 2.26 35.60
C TYR A 218 -8.83 2.44 35.32
N HIS A 219 -8.47 3.42 34.49
CA HIS A 219 -7.09 3.68 34.12
C HIS A 219 -6.24 4.20 35.29
N ARG A 220 -6.84 4.96 36.23
CA ARG A 220 -6.16 5.35 37.48
C ARG A 220 -5.81 4.16 38.38
N GLN A 221 -6.58 3.06 38.32
CA GLN A 221 -6.32 1.87 39.13
C GLN A 221 -5.22 0.97 38.55
N GLN A 222 -4.99 0.99 37.23
CA GLN A 222 -3.92 0.21 36.59
C GLN A 222 -2.54 0.90 36.60
N MET A 223 -2.47 2.21 36.83
CA MET A 223 -1.22 2.99 36.73
C MET A 223 -0.35 2.98 37.99
N THR A 224 -0.75 2.33 39.10
CA THR A 224 0.03 2.33 40.36
C THR A 224 0.96 1.13 40.53
N ALA A 225 0.93 0.13 39.63
CA ALA A 225 1.82 -1.03 39.71
C ALA A 225 3.06 -0.92 38.80
N GLN A 226 2.94 -0.31 37.61
CA GLN A 226 4.06 -0.24 36.65
C GLN A 226 4.93 1.01 36.81
N VAL A 227 4.39 2.12 37.33
CA VAL A 227 5.17 3.34 37.53
C VAL A 227 6.11 3.24 38.74
N ARG A 228 5.80 2.41 39.75
CA ARG A 228 6.71 2.17 40.89
C ARG A 228 7.93 1.33 40.50
N ASP A 229 7.79 0.44 39.52
CA ASP A 229 8.90 -0.40 39.03
C ASP A 229 9.91 0.44 38.23
N ILE A 230 9.41 1.29 37.32
CA ILE A 230 10.25 2.17 36.48
C ILE A 230 10.89 3.32 37.29
N MET A 231 10.24 3.86 38.33
CA MET A 231 10.83 4.93 39.15
C MET A 231 11.82 4.42 40.21
N SER A 232 11.93 3.11 40.44
CA SER A 232 12.90 2.57 41.42
C SER A 232 14.33 2.53 40.89
N GLU A 233 14.53 2.62 39.58
CA GLU A 233 15.86 2.65 38.95
C GLU A 233 16.48 4.06 38.89
N TYR A 234 15.68 5.12 39.11
CA TYR A 234 16.16 6.51 39.08
C TYR A 234 16.31 7.19 40.45
N VAL A 235 15.97 6.52 41.56
CA VAL A 235 16.03 7.11 42.93
C VAL A 235 17.19 6.53 43.75
N VAL A 236 18.38 6.35 43.15
CA VAL A 236 19.61 5.99 43.89
C VAL A 236 20.86 6.73 43.38
N LEU A 237 20.77 7.98 42.90
CA LEU A 237 21.99 8.76 42.61
C LEU A 237 22.02 10.22 43.06
N GLU A 238 20.97 10.77 43.69
CA GLU A 238 20.99 12.19 44.14
C GLU A 238 21.27 12.41 45.63
N ASP A 239 21.63 11.39 46.42
CA ASP A 239 21.91 11.56 47.86
C ASP A 239 23.37 11.27 48.26
N ARG A 240 24.31 11.41 47.32
CA ARG A 240 25.75 11.25 47.60
C ARG A 240 26.58 12.50 47.26
N GLY A 241 26.01 13.67 47.55
CA GLY A 241 26.59 14.95 47.23
C GLY A 241 26.36 16.04 48.28
N ASP A 242 26.34 15.72 49.57
CA ASP A 242 26.52 16.72 50.61
C ASP A 242 27.56 16.25 51.64
N VAL A 243 28.70 16.94 51.63
CA VAL A 243 29.79 16.80 52.59
C VAL A 243 29.48 17.72 53.78
N PRO A 244 29.29 17.22 55.01
CA PRO A 244 29.30 18.07 56.18
C PRO A 244 30.72 18.27 56.68
N HIS A 245 31.07 19.54 56.81
CA HIS A 245 32.19 20.05 57.60
C HIS A 245 32.20 19.48 59.03
N GLY A 246 33.41 19.26 59.57
CA GLY A 246 33.71 19.54 60.98
C GLY A 246 34.14 18.36 61.86
N GLY A 247 35.45 18.24 62.07
CA GLY A 247 36.05 18.53 63.38
C GLY A 247 36.02 17.49 64.51
N VAL A 248 37.24 17.16 64.95
CA VAL A 248 37.70 16.94 66.35
C VAL A 248 37.34 15.62 67.03
N HIS A 249 38.30 14.69 67.10
CA HIS A 249 39.15 14.45 68.30
C HIS A 249 40.26 13.44 67.99
#